data_AF-A0A1S3PQW7-F1
#
_entry.id   AF-A0A1S3PQW7-F1
#
_cell.length_a   1.000
_cell.length_b   1.000
_cell.length_c   1.000
_cell.angle_alpha   90.00
_cell.angle_beta   90.00
_cell.angle_gamma   90.00
#
_symmetry.space_group_name_H-M   'P 1'
#
loop_
_entity.id
_entity.type
_entity.pdbx_description
1 polymer ?
#
loop_
_entity_poly.entity_id
_entity_poly.type
_entity_poly.pdbx_seq_one_letter_code
_entity_poly.pdbx_strand_id
1 'polypeptide(L)'
;MDEENQRSTDYGSTYERMNDKVGSKTVLSYLYVCPSNKRKIMVLTDPEFESSVFISSDEGASYQKYRLSFYILSLLFHPTQEDWALAYSHDQKMLVIFCLH
;
A
#
# COMPACT_ATOMS: atom_id res chain seq x y z
N MET A 1 20.34 3.97 4.95
CA MET A 1 19.45 4.11 6.13
C MET A 1 18.40 3.05 5.93
N ASP A 2 18.36 2.03 6.78
CA ASP A 2 17.34 0.99 6.69
C ASP A 2 16.01 1.62 7.12
N GLU A 3 15.04 1.72 6.21
CA GLU A 3 13.69 2.18 6.54
C GLU A 3 13.00 1.11 7.38
N GLU A 4 12.92 1.34 8.69
CA GLU A 4 12.29 0.42 9.63
C GLU A 4 10.79 0.77 9.77
N ASN A 5 9.94 -0.02 9.11
CA ASN A 5 8.49 0.20 9.12
C ASN A 5 7.86 -0.32 10.43
N GLN A 6 7.11 0.54 11.14
CA GLN A 6 6.52 0.26 12.45
C GLN A 6 5.05 0.64 12.50
N ARG A 7 4.25 -0.14 13.23
CA ARG A 7 2.80 0.11 13.44
C ARG A 7 2.49 0.21 14.92
N SER A 8 1.64 1.16 15.29
CA SER A 8 0.99 1.22 16.60
C SER A 8 -0.51 0.93 16.48
N THR A 9 -1.09 0.36 17.55
CA THR A 9 -2.54 0.15 17.72
C THR A 9 -3.10 0.84 18.97
N ASP A 10 -2.24 1.56 19.71
CA ASP A 10 -2.53 2.14 21.03
C ASP A 10 -2.13 3.63 21.09
N TYR A 11 -2.37 4.33 19.98
CA TYR A 11 -2.11 5.77 19.83
C TYR A 11 -0.63 6.15 20.02
N GLY A 12 0.28 5.26 19.66
CA GLY A 12 1.72 5.50 19.68
C GLY A 12 2.39 5.17 21.02
N SER A 13 1.73 4.40 21.90
CA SER A 13 2.31 3.97 23.17
C SER A 13 3.26 2.78 22.97
N THR A 14 2.94 1.88 22.04
CA THR A 14 3.79 0.76 21.61
C THR A 14 3.82 0.62 20.09
N TYR A 15 4.91 0.04 19.59
CA TYR A 15 5.15 -0.14 18.16
C TYR A 15 5.58 -1.58 17.87
N GLU A 16 4.95 -2.17 16.85
CA GLU A 16 5.33 -3.48 16.31
C GLU A 16 6.04 -3.29 14.95
N ARG A 17 7.13 -4.03 14.75
CA ARG A 17 7.83 -4.07 13.45
C ARG A 17 6.96 -4.74 12.40
N MET A 18 6.92 -4.15 11.21
CA MET A 18 6.14 -4.67 10.08
C MET A 18 6.94 -5.54 9.10
N ASN A 19 8.25 -5.71 9.30
CA ASN A 19 9.12 -6.47 8.38
C ASN A 19 8.65 -7.93 8.16
N ASP A 20 8.05 -8.55 9.18
CA ASP A 20 7.54 -9.93 9.07
C ASP A 20 6.22 -10.00 8.27
N LYS A 21 5.47 -8.89 8.17
CA LYS A 21 4.16 -8.82 7.52
C LYS A 21 4.26 -8.47 6.02
N VAL A 22 5.29 -7.71 5.65
CA VAL A 22 5.49 -7.20 4.28
C VAL A 22 6.67 -7.88 3.59
N GLY A 23 7.58 -8.50 4.36
CA GLY A 23 8.79 -9.17 3.89
C GLY A 23 10.04 -8.35 4.19
N SER A 24 11.08 -9.02 4.70
CA SER A 24 12.30 -8.41 5.26
C SER A 24 13.21 -7.67 4.25
N LYS A 25 12.85 -7.63 2.97
CA LYS A 25 13.60 -6.93 1.90
C LYS A 25 12.78 -5.86 1.18
N THR A 26 11.57 -5.59 1.64
CA THR A 26 10.66 -4.69 0.92
C THR A 26 10.84 -3.27 1.42
N VAL A 27 11.35 -2.40 0.53
CA VAL A 27 11.37 -0.94 0.76
C VAL A 27 10.00 -0.39 0.39
N LEU A 28 9.38 0.35 1.31
CA LEU A 28 8.03 0.89 1.15
C LEU A 28 8.11 2.36 0.80
N SER A 29 7.47 2.76 -0.29
CA SER A 29 7.58 4.13 -0.82
C SER A 29 6.38 5.00 -0.40
N TYR A 30 5.16 4.47 -0.50
CA TYR A 30 3.95 5.24 -0.19
C TYR A 30 2.90 4.42 0.53
N LEU A 31 2.22 5.04 1.50
CA LEU A 31 1.08 4.47 2.21
C LEU A 31 -0.17 5.30 1.95
N TYR A 32 -1.25 4.60 1.60
CA TYR A 32 -2.56 5.16 1.28
C TYR A 32 -3.61 4.53 2.18
N VAL A 33 -4.49 5.36 2.75
CA VAL A 33 -5.65 4.92 3.53
C VAL A 33 -6.91 5.29 2.78
N CYS A 34 -7.82 4.32 2.62
CA CYS A 34 -9.07 4.56 1.91
C CYS A 34 -9.93 5.58 2.67
N PRO A 35 -10.42 6.65 2.00
CA PRO A 35 -11.16 7.72 2.66
C PRO A 35 -12.52 7.27 3.19
N SER A 36 -13.19 6.34 2.50
CA SER A 36 -14.49 5.80 2.90
C SER A 36 -14.37 4.64 3.90
N ASN A 37 -13.22 3.95 3.95
CA ASN A 37 -12.98 2.82 4.84
C ASN A 37 -11.55 2.83 5.38
N LYS A 38 -11.38 3.38 6.58
CA LYS A 38 -10.06 3.53 7.21
C LYS A 38 -9.34 2.21 7.51
N ARG A 39 -10.03 1.07 7.41
CA ARG A 39 -9.43 -0.26 7.56
C ARG A 39 -8.67 -0.71 6.32
N LYS A 40 -9.03 -0.17 5.15
CA LYS A 40 -8.36 -0.45 3.89
C LYS A 40 -7.12 0.41 3.76
N ILE A 41 -5.97 -0.26 3.74
CA ILE A 41 -4.65 0.35 3.62
C ILE A 41 -3.96 -0.26 2.40
N MET A 42 -3.42 0.60 1.54
CA MET A 42 -2.59 0.20 0.41
C MET A 42 -1.18 0.73 0.62
N VAL A 43 -0.18 -0.13 0.44
CA VAL A 43 1.22 0.24 0.56
C VAL A 43 1.94 -0.11 -0.74
N LEU A 44 2.60 0.87 -1.33
CA LEU A 44 3.41 0.70 -2.54
C LEU A 44 4.85 0.41 -2.15
N THR A 45 5.49 -0.46 -2.93
CA THR A 45 6.93 -0.71 -2.82
C THR A 45 7.72 0.26 -3.67
N ASP A 46 8.98 0.46 -3.31
CA ASP A 46 9.90 1.24 -4.14
C ASP A 46 10.13 0.51 -5.49
N PRO A 47 9.75 1.14 -6.62
CA PRO A 47 9.88 0.53 -7.94
C PRO A 47 11.33 0.21 -8.34
N GLU A 48 12.34 0.84 -7.73
CA GLU A 48 13.75 0.52 -7.98
C GLU A 48 14.12 -0.91 -7.54
N PHE A 49 13.41 -1.44 -6.55
CA PHE A 49 13.65 -2.78 -6.00
C PHE A 49 12.60 -3.78 -6.46
N GLU A 50 11.33 -3.43 -6.32
CA GLU A 50 10.21 -4.28 -6.68
C GLU A 50 8.98 -3.43 -6.99
N SER A 51 8.24 -3.75 -8.05
CA SER A 51 6.94 -3.14 -8.29
C SER A 51 5.83 -4.05 -7.76
N SER A 52 5.30 -3.70 -6.59
CA SER A 52 4.21 -4.42 -5.94
C SER A 52 3.34 -3.46 -5.14
N VAL A 53 2.10 -3.88 -4.91
CA VAL A 53 1.18 -3.25 -3.97
C VAL A 53 0.81 -4.26 -2.89
N PHE A 54 0.88 -3.83 -1.64
CA PHE A 54 0.37 -4.56 -0.50
C PHE A 54 -0.97 -3.98 -0.12
N ILE A 55 -1.98 -4.83 -0.01
CA ILE A 55 -3.35 -4.43 0.33
C ILE A 55 -3.71 -5.08 1.65
N SER A 56 -4.16 -4.26 2.59
CA SER A 56 -4.74 -4.69 3.85
C SER A 56 -6.18 -4.22 3.94
N SER A 57 -7.04 -5.06 4.51
CA SER A 57 -8.44 -4.76 4.83
C SER A 57 -8.72 -4.77 6.33
N ASP A 58 -7.67 -4.91 7.15
CA ASP A 58 -7.70 -5.10 8.60
C ASP A 58 -6.77 -4.12 9.35
N GLU A 59 -6.74 -2.88 8.87
CA GLU A 59 -5.95 -1.78 9.46
C GLU A 59 -4.43 -2.07 9.45
N GLY A 60 -3.96 -2.90 8.52
CA GLY A 60 -2.56 -3.28 8.36
C GLY A 60 -2.14 -4.47 9.24
N ALA A 61 -3.07 -5.32 9.68
CA ALA A 61 -2.76 -6.47 10.54
C ALA A 61 -2.22 -7.62 9.70
N SER A 62 -2.77 -7.79 8.50
CA SER A 62 -2.27 -8.64 7.44
C SER A 62 -2.21 -7.88 6.12
N TYR A 63 -1.34 -8.33 5.21
CA TYR A 63 -1.20 -7.76 3.88
C TYR A 63 -1.22 -8.86 2.83
N GLN A 64 -1.93 -8.61 1.74
CA GLN A 64 -1.86 -9.39 0.52
C GLN A 64 -0.99 -8.67 -0.50
N LYS A 65 0.01 -9.37 -1.03
CA LYS A 65 0.98 -8.82 -1.99
C LYS A 65 0.54 -9.10 -3.42
N TYR A 66 0.45 -8.05 -4.22
CA TYR A 66 0.19 -8.13 -5.66
C TYR A 66 1.36 -7.54 -6.42
N ARG A 67 1.98 -8.36 -7.26
CA ARG A 67 3.08 -7.91 -8.12
C ARG A 67 2.51 -7.19 -9.35
N LEU A 68 3.11 -6.06 -9.67
CA LEU A 68 2.69 -5.22 -10.80
C LEU A 68 3.70 -5.38 -11.94
N SER A 69 3.21 -5.26 -13.17
CA SER A 69 4.04 -5.23 -14.39
C SER A 69 4.45 -3.82 -14.80
N PHE A 70 4.03 -2.80 -14.03
CA PHE A 70 4.25 -1.38 -14.29
C PHE A 70 4.43 -0.62 -12.97
N TYR A 71 5.08 0.54 -13.02
CA TYR A 71 5.35 1.37 -11.85
C TYR A 71 4.23 2.36 -11.58
N ILE A 72 3.71 2.34 -10.35
CA ILE A 72 2.73 3.33 -9.87
C ILE A 72 3.48 4.53 -9.32
N LEU A 73 3.16 5.72 -9.84
CA LEU A 73 3.64 7.00 -9.34
C LEU A 73 2.71 7.56 -8.25
N SER A 74 1.40 7.48 -8.47
CA SER A 74 0.40 7.96 -7.52
C SER A 74 -0.87 7.13 -7.59
N LEU A 75 -1.61 7.12 -6.47
CA LEU A 75 -2.88 6.42 -6.35
C LEU A 75 -3.96 7.37 -5.82
N LEU A 76 -5.16 7.27 -6.39
CA LEU A 76 -6.32 8.07 -6.03
C LEU A 76 -7.53 7.17 -5.80
N PHE A 77 -8.07 7.18 -4.58
CA PHE A 77 -9.30 6.44 -4.27
C PHE A 77 -10.52 7.08 -4.92
N HIS A 78 -11.48 6.25 -5.32
CA HIS A 78 -12.79 6.71 -5.73
C HIS A 78 -13.53 7.32 -4.52
N PRO A 79 -14.20 8.48 -4.67
CA PRO A 79 -14.82 9.18 -3.53
C PRO A 79 -15.97 8.42 -2.86
N THR A 80 -16.61 7.49 -3.57
CA THR A 80 -17.78 6.75 -3.06
C THR A 80 -17.66 5.22 -3.13
N GLN A 81 -16.71 4.69 -3.91
CA GLN A 81 -16.58 3.24 -4.13
C GLN A 81 -15.30 2.79 -3.44
N GLU A 82 -15.44 2.13 -2.28
CA GLU A 82 -14.29 1.80 -1.43
C GLU A 82 -13.31 0.79 -2.06
N ASP A 83 -13.78 0.03 -3.06
CA ASP A 83 -12.99 -0.97 -3.76
C ASP A 83 -12.23 -0.42 -4.95
N TRP A 84 -12.46 0.84 -5.31
CA TRP A 84 -11.93 1.41 -6.54
C TRP A 84 -10.83 2.41 -6.22
N ALA A 85 -9.66 2.17 -6.80
CA ALA A 85 -8.56 3.10 -6.79
C ALA A 85 -7.98 3.24 -8.19
N LEU A 86 -7.70 4.47 -8.58
CA LEU A 86 -7.04 4.83 -9.81
C LEU A 86 -5.54 4.95 -9.54
N ALA A 87 -4.73 4.14 -10.22
CA ALA A 87 -3.29 4.29 -10.20
C ALA A 87 -2.79 4.96 -11.47
N TYR A 88 -1.85 5.89 -11.31
CA TYR A 88 -1.17 6.58 -12.38
C TYR A 88 0.23 6.03 -12.55
N SER A 89 0.61 5.68 -13.78
CA SER A 89 1.94 5.16 -14.11
C SER A 89 2.88 6.23 -14.64
N HIS A 90 4.19 6.03 -14.45
CA HIS A 90 5.22 6.99 -14.89
C HIS A 90 5.30 7.14 -16.42
N ASP A 91 4.87 6.13 -17.18
CA ASP A 91 4.83 6.15 -18.64
C ASP A 91 3.57 6.83 -19.22
N GLN A 92 2.76 7.48 -18.37
CA GLN A 92 1.57 8.28 -18.69
C GLN A 92 0.47 7.56 -19.48
N LYS A 93 0.51 6.23 -19.55
CA LYS A 93 -0.35 5.46 -20.47
C LYS A 93 -1.38 4.59 -19.80
N MET A 94 -1.21 4.26 -18.52
CA MET A 94 -2.03 3.23 -17.88
C MET A 94 -2.78 3.82 -16.69
N LEU A 95 -4.10 3.96 -16.88
CA LEU A 95 -5.07 4.14 -15.80
C LEU A 95 -5.53 2.75 -15.38
N VAL A 96 -5.09 2.28 -14.23
CA VAL A 96 -5.53 0.99 -13.69
C VAL A 96 -6.53 1.26 -12.57
N ILE A 97 -7.74 0.71 -12.73
CA ILE A 97 -8.71 0.61 -11.64
C ILE A 97 -8.38 -0.68 -10.89
N PHE A 98 -7.87 -0.55 -9.67
CA PHE A 98 -7.82 -1.67 -8.74
C PHE A 98 -9.24 -1.96 -8.28
N CYS A 99 -9.67 -3.22 -8.37
CA CYS A 99 -10.81 -3.74 -7.63
C CYS A 99 -10.23 -4.45 -6.40
N LEU A 100 -10.31 -3.82 -5.23
CA LEU A 100 -9.73 -4.31 -3.98
C LEU A 100 -10.64 -5.40 -3.38
N HIS A 101 -10.59 -6.63 -3.91
CA HIS A 101 -11.28 -7.81 -3.37
C HIS A 101 -10.35 -8.68 -2.52
#